data_AF-A0A2X3C212-F1
#
_entry.id   AF-A0A2X3C212-F1
#
_cell.length_a   1.000
_cell.length_b   1.000
_cell.length_c   1.000
_cell.angle_alpha   90.00
_cell.angle_beta   90.00
_cell.angle_gamma   90.00
#
_symmetry.space_group_name_H-M   'P 1'
#
loop_
_entity.id
_entity.type
_entity.pdbx_description
1 polymer ?
#
loop_
_entity_poly.entity_id
_entity_poly.type
_entity_poly.pdbx_seq_one_letter_code
_entity_poly.pdbx_strand_id
1 'polypeptide(L)' 'MIPEVEVLSNIIRQYFSQARSEEETIQALNHLRRVLHEVSPFAQEPVDCVLWVKADEVVANDYNPMSWLR' A
#
# COMPACT_ATOMS: atom_id res chain seq x y z
N MET A 1 3.07 -0.75 -23.04
CA MET A 1 2.92 -1.53 -21.79
C MET A 1 3.25 -2.98 -22.12
N ILE A 2 3.90 -3.70 -21.21
CA ILE A 2 4.17 -5.13 -21.36
C ILE A 2 2.81 -5.85 -21.29
N PRO A 3 2.38 -6.62 -22.33
CA PRO A 3 1.05 -7.22 -22.38
C PRO A 3 0.66 -8.02 -21.13
N GLU A 4 1.62 -8.71 -20.53
CA GLU A 4 1.47 -9.50 -19.32
C GLU A 4 1.15 -8.62 -18.10
N VAL A 5 1.77 -7.45 -18.01
CA VAL A 5 1.50 -6.47 -16.93
C VAL A 5 0.09 -5.89 -17.07
N GLU A 6 -0.40 -5.72 -18.29
CA GLU A 6 -1.78 -5.28 -18.53
C GLU A 6 -2.79 -6.36 -18.09
N VAL A 7 -2.50 -7.64 -18.35
CA VAL A 7 -3.32 -8.76 -17.86
C VAL A 7 -3.38 -8.78 -16.34
N LEU A 8 -2.23 -8.65 -15.66
CA LEU A 8 -2.17 -8.59 -14.19
C LEU A 8 -2.94 -7.39 -13.64
N SER A 9 -2.79 -6.23 -14.28
CA SER A 9 -3.49 -5.00 -13.91
C SER A 9 -5.01 -5.17 -14.02
N ASN A 10 -5.49 -5.84 -15.06
CA ASN A 10 -6.91 -6.12 -15.24
C ASN A 10 -7.44 -7.13 -14.22
N ILE A 11 -6.66 -8.15 -13.86
CA ILE A 11 -7.02 -9.10 -12.79
C ILE A 11 -7.15 -8.37 -11.45
N ILE A 12 -6.20 -7.48 -11.12
CA ILE A 12 -6.25 -6.68 -9.89
C ILE A 12 -7.50 -5.78 -9.89
N ARG A 13 -7.77 -5.06 -10.98
CA ARG A 13 -8.97 -4.21 -11.10
C ARG A 13 -10.25 -5.01 -10.94
N GLN A 14 -10.33 -6.18 -11.58
CA GLN A 14 -11.48 -7.07 -11.46
C GLN A 14 -11.64 -7.62 -10.06
N TYR A 15 -10.53 -7.93 -9.37
CA TYR A 15 -10.59 -8.30 -7.96
C TYR A 15 -11.18 -7.15 -7.15
N PHE A 16 -10.75 -5.90 -7.33
CA PHE A 16 -11.24 -4.75 -6.56
C PHE A 16 -12.62 -4.18 -6.96
N SER A 17 -13.23 -4.66 -8.05
CA SER A 17 -14.58 -4.21 -8.45
C SER A 17 -15.70 -4.83 -7.63
N GLN A 18 -15.42 -5.88 -6.85
CA GLN A 18 -16.40 -6.59 -6.03
C GLN A 18 -16.73 -5.81 -4.75
N ALA A 19 -18.01 -5.82 -4.35
CA ALA A 19 -18.45 -5.22 -3.09
C ALA A 19 -17.83 -5.94 -1.89
N ARG A 20 -17.23 -5.16 -0.98
CA ARG A 20 -16.57 -5.61 0.26
C ARG A 20 -16.49 -4.45 1.25
N SER A 21 -16.10 -4.73 2.48
CA SER A 21 -15.84 -3.68 3.46
C SER A 21 -14.57 -2.88 3.13
N GLU A 22 -14.49 -1.68 3.69
CA GLU A 22 -13.29 -0.83 3.60
C GLU A 22 -12.07 -1.55 4.20
N GLU A 23 -12.25 -2.22 5.34
CA GLU A 23 -11.22 -3.01 6.02
C GLU A 23 -10.65 -4.10 5.12
N GLU A 24 -11.51 -4.91 4.49
CA GLU A 24 -11.08 -5.97 3.58
C GLU A 24 -10.35 -5.40 2.35
N THR A 25 -10.79 -4.23 1.86
CA THR A 25 -10.13 -3.53 0.76
C THR A 25 -8.72 -3.10 1.14
N ILE A 26 -8.57 -2.49 2.33
CA ILE A 26 -7.29 -2.04 2.87
C ILE A 26 -6.35 -3.23 3.07
N GLN A 27 -6.83 -4.32 3.66
CA GLN A 27 -6.05 -5.53 3.89
C GLN A 27 -5.54 -6.13 2.59
N ALA A 28 -6.41 -6.24 1.57
CA ALA A 28 -6.02 -6.75 0.26
C ALA A 28 -5.00 -5.85 -0.44
N LEU A 29 -5.17 -4.52 -0.38
CA LEU A 29 -4.21 -3.57 -0.94
C LEU A 29 -2.86 -3.67 -0.25
N ASN A 30 -2.84 -3.70 1.09
CA ASN A 30 -1.62 -3.84 1.86
C ASN A 30 -0.90 -5.16 1.56
N HIS A 31 -1.64 -6.25 1.37
CA HIS A 31 -1.05 -7.53 0.97
C HIS A 31 -0.35 -7.43 -0.39
N LEU A 32 -1.02 -6.88 -1.42
CA LEU A 32 -0.42 -6.72 -2.75
C LEU A 32 0.81 -5.81 -2.72
N ARG A 33 0.80 -4.74 -1.91
CA ARG A 33 1.97 -3.86 -1.74
C ARG A 33 3.17 -4.57 -1.14
N ARG A 34 2.96 -5.49 -0.18
CA ARG A 34 4.05 -6.32 0.37
C ARG A 34 4.63 -7.26 -0.69
N VAL A 35 3.77 -7.93 -1.46
CA VAL A 35 4.22 -8.81 -2.55
C VAL A 35 5.04 -8.05 -3.59
N LEU A 36 4.61 -6.84 -3.96
CA LEU A 36 5.35 -5.99 -4.90
C LEU A 36 6.69 -5.52 -4.32
N HIS A 37 6.73 -5.19 -3.03
CA HIS A 37 7.95 -4.82 -2.32
C HIS A 37 8.96 -5.98 -2.27
N GLU A 38 8.51 -7.21 -2.02
CA GLU A 38 9.36 -8.41 -1.98
C GLU A 38 10.14 -8.65 -3.28
N VAL A 39 9.57 -8.26 -4.43
CA VAL A 39 10.20 -8.41 -5.76
C VAL A 39 10.80 -7.10 -6.29
N SER A 40 10.74 -6.02 -5.49
CA SER A 40 11.24 -4.71 -5.90
C SER A 40 12.77 -4.69 -5.90
N PRO A 41 13.41 -4.02 -6.88
CA PRO A 41 14.85 -3.74 -6.80
C PRO A 41 15.22 -2.83 -5.62
N PHE A 42 14.24 -2.20 -4.97
CA PHE A 42 14.40 -1.36 -3.78
C PHE A 42 13.86 -2.02 -2.50
N ALA A 43 13.74 -3.35 -2.45
CA ALA A 43 13.22 -4.07 -1.29
C ALA A 43 13.98 -3.79 0.04
N GLN A 44 15.20 -3.27 -0.03
CA GLN A 44 16.00 -2.88 1.15
C GLN A 44 15.76 -1.43 1.58
N GLU A 45 15.03 -0.64 0.78
CA GLU A 45 14.71 0.74 1.07
C GLU A 45 13.38 0.82 1.84
N PRO A 46 13.37 1.38 3.06
CA PRO A 46 12.16 1.42 3.89
C PRO A 46 11.01 2.23 3.27
N VAL A 47 11.31 3.07 2.28
CA VAL A 47 10.35 3.93 1.57
C VAL A 47 9.67 3.24 0.39
N ASP A 48 10.09 2.03 0.01
CA ASP A 48 9.56 1.29 -1.14
C ASP A 48 8.17 0.66 -0.87
N CYS A 49 7.77 0.49 0.40
CA CYS A 49 6.48 -0.09 0.78
C CYS A 49 5.66 0.82 1.71
N VAL A 50 4.60 1.44 1.18
CA VAL A 50 3.69 2.28 1.97
C VAL A 50 2.40 1.53 2.28
N LEU A 51 2.15 1.23 3.55
CA LEU A 51 0.97 0.51 4.01
C LEU A 51 -0.04 1.47 4.65
N TRP A 52 -1.33 1.19 4.45
CA TRP A 52 -2.39 1.81 5.22
C TRP A 52 -2.46 1.17 6.60
N VAL A 53 -2.45 1.99 7.63
CA VAL A 53 -2.62 1.59 9.03
C VAL A 53 -3.73 2.45 9.62
N LYS A 54 -4.51 1.91 10.55
CA LYS A 54 -5.59 2.69 11.15
C LYS A 54 -5.00 3.79 12.01
N ALA A 55 -5.66 4.96 12.03
CA ALA A 55 -5.11 6.14 12.70
C ALA A 55 -4.93 5.95 14.22
N ASP A 56 -5.76 5.09 14.83
CA ASP A 56 -5.68 4.70 16.24
C ASP A 56 -4.51 3.74 16.54
N GLU A 57 -3.97 3.06 15.53
CA GLU A 57 -2.76 2.22 15.62
C GLU A 57 -1.47 3.00 15.35
N VAL A 58 -1.56 4.25 14.89
CA VAL A 58 -0.41 5.10 14.61
C VAL A 58 -0.09 5.98 15.82
N VAL A 59 1.03 5.68 16.48
CA VAL A 59 1.67 6.65 17.36
C VAL A 59 2.29 7.72 16.47
N ALA A 60 1.96 8.99 16.70
CA ALA A 60 2.58 10.10 16.01
C ALA A 60 4.11 9.97 16.16
N ASN A 61 4.83 9.89 15.03
CA ASN A 61 6.28 10.01 15.08
C ASN A 61 6.63 11.49 15.28
N ASP A 62 7.63 11.79 16.10
CA ASP A 62 8.16 13.15 16.28
C ASP A 62 8.96 13.64 15.04
N TYR A 63 8.84 12.92 13.91
CA TYR A 63 9.56 13.19 12.66
C TYR A 63 8.74 14.03 11.67
N ASN A 64 7.80 14.83 12.18
CA ASN A 64 7.17 15.90 11.43
C ASN A 64 7.88 17.24 11.75
N PRO A 65 8.73 17.78 10.85
CA PRO A 65 9.43 19.05 11.10
C PRO A 65 8.51 20.29 11.22
N MET A 66 7.19 20.14 11.09
CA MET A 66 6.19 21.18 11.36
C MET A 66 5.66 21.18 12.81
N SER A 67 6.44 20.72 13.80
CA SER A 67 6.06 20.80 15.22
C SER A 67 6.24 22.20 15.83
N TRP A 68 6.83 23.16 15.12
CA TRP A 68 7.19 24.48 15.66
C TRP A 68 6.22 25.63 15.32
N LEU A 69 5.06 25.36 14.68
CA LEU A 69 4.09 26.41 14.30
C LEU A 69 2.78 26.34 15.10
N ARG A 70 2.87 26.12 16.41
CA ARG A 70 1.79 26.44 17.33
C ARG A 70 2.26 27.34 18.46
#